data_AF-A0ABD3V868-F1
#
_entry.id   AF-A0ABD3V868-F1
#
_cell.length_a   1.000
_cell.length_b   1.000
_cell.length_c   1.000
_cell.angle_alpha   90.00
_cell.angle_beta   90.00
_cell.angle_gamma   90.00
#
_symmetry.space_group_name_H-M   'P 1'
#
loop_
_entity.id
_entity.type
_entity.pdbx_description
1 polymer ?
#
loop_
_entity_poly.entity_id
_entity_poly.type
_entity_poly.pdbx_seq_one_letter_code
_entity_poly.pdbx_strand_id
1 'polypeptide(L)'
;MISYISETWGGRASDKQIVVESGFLNLLDPNDLVMADRGFPIKEELLLRRARLAIPPLHAINRLKLFKSLKETLPITLLPIIDDIINKIAALCNLLPPLVSYE
;
A
#
# COMPACT_ATOMS: atom_id res chain seq x y z
N MET A 1 -0.02 1.10 14.17
CA MET A 1 0.90 0.29 15.00
C MET A 1 2.08 -0.12 14.12
N ILE A 2 3.31 0.07 14.57
CA ILE A 2 4.52 -0.43 13.88
C ILE A 2 5.03 -1.61 14.72
N SER A 3 5.13 -2.78 14.11
CA SER A 3 5.49 -4.03 14.81
C SER A 3 6.93 -4.47 14.58
N TYR A 4 7.65 -3.83 13.65
CA TYR A 4 9.00 -4.22 13.25
C TYR A 4 9.74 -3.03 12.64
N ILE A 5 11.02 -2.89 13.01
CA ILE A 5 11.96 -1.90 12.47
C ILE A 5 13.28 -2.65 12.24
N SER A 6 13.79 -2.65 11.02
CA SER A 6 15.10 -3.23 10.71
C SER A 6 16.25 -2.32 11.14
N GLU A 7 17.47 -2.83 11.11
CA GLU A 7 18.67 -1.98 11.14
C GLU A 7 18.70 -0.99 9.97
N THR A 8 19.52 0.05 10.10
CA THR A 8 19.73 1.05 9.04
C THR A 8 20.66 0.53 7.96
N TRP A 9 20.32 0.76 6.70
CA TRP A 9 21.08 0.30 5.54
C TRP A 9 21.69 1.49 4.77
N GLY A 10 22.88 1.28 4.21
CA GLY A 10 23.55 2.28 3.36
C GLY A 10 22.87 2.42 1.99
N GLY A 11 23.05 3.57 1.33
CA GLY A 11 22.29 3.94 0.12
C GLY A 11 22.49 3.08 -1.14
N ARG A 12 23.33 2.04 -1.09
CA ARG A 12 23.49 1.07 -2.19
C ARG A 12 22.71 -0.23 -1.95
N ALA A 13 22.17 -0.43 -0.75
CA ALA A 13 21.34 -1.59 -0.46
C ALA A 13 20.02 -1.48 -1.25
N SER A 14 19.65 -2.55 -1.93
CA SER A 14 18.34 -2.60 -2.59
C SER A 14 17.26 -2.93 -1.58
N ASP A 15 16.04 -2.42 -1.79
CA ASP A 15 14.89 -2.75 -0.93
C ASP A 15 14.67 -4.27 -0.81
N LYS A 16 14.93 -5.03 -1.89
CA LYS A 16 14.87 -6.50 -1.86
C LYS A 16 15.88 -7.08 -0.87
N GLN A 17 17.14 -6.65 -0.95
CA GLN A 17 18.21 -7.11 -0.07
C GLN A 17 17.86 -6.80 1.40
N ILE A 18 17.37 -5.58 1.67
CA ILE A 18 16.97 -5.16 3.00
C ILE A 18 15.91 -6.10 3.57
N VAL A 19 14.87 -6.44 2.81
CA VAL A 19 13.81 -7.32 3.34
C VAL A 19 14.31 -8.76 3.58
N VAL A 20 15.16 -9.27 2.69
CA VAL A 20 15.75 -10.61 2.82
C VAL A 20 16.66 -10.70 4.04
N GLU A 21 17.52 -9.71 4.24
CA GLU A 21 18.60 -9.77 5.25
C GLU A 21 18.18 -9.19 6.61
N SER A 22 17.16 -8.32 6.66
CA SER A 22 16.77 -7.68 7.92
C SER A 22 16.14 -8.63 8.94
N GLY A 23 15.66 -9.79 8.50
CA GLY A 23 14.94 -10.75 9.36
C GLY A 23 13.42 -10.61 9.34
N PHE A 24 12.88 -9.65 8.56
CA PHE A 24 11.43 -9.45 8.39
C PHE A 24 10.73 -10.76 7.98
N LEU A 25 11.29 -11.50 7.04
CA LEU A 25 10.71 -12.75 6.52
C LEU A 25 10.58 -13.86 7.57
N ASN A 26 11.31 -13.77 8.69
CA ASN A 26 11.22 -14.74 9.78
C ASN A 26 10.02 -14.48 10.71
N LEU A 27 9.36 -13.33 10.56
CA LEU A 27 8.16 -12.96 11.30
C LEU A 27 6.88 -13.40 10.59
N LEU A 28 6.98 -13.92 9.37
CA LEU A 28 5.83 -14.32 8.58
C LEU A 28 5.41 -15.74 8.93
N ASP A 29 4.11 -15.90 9.18
CA ASP A 29 3.48 -17.19 9.32
C ASP A 29 2.94 -17.71 7.97
N PRO A 30 2.82 -19.03 7.80
CA PRO A 30 2.18 -19.59 6.62
C PRO A 30 0.77 -19.03 6.42
N ASN A 31 0.47 -18.63 5.18
CA ASN A 31 -0.76 -17.97 4.73
C ASN A 31 -0.89 -16.47 5.05
N ASP A 32 0.15 -15.83 5.60
CA ASP A 32 0.15 -14.38 5.75
C ASP A 32 0.03 -13.66 4.40
N LEU A 33 -0.63 -12.50 4.44
CA LEU A 33 -0.76 -11.60 3.30
C LEU A 33 0.19 -10.42 3.48
N VAL A 34 1.23 -10.38 2.66
CA VAL A 34 2.18 -9.26 2.62
C VAL A 34 1.81 -8.34 1.48
N MET A 35 1.59 -7.07 1.78
CA MET A 35 1.31 -6.05 0.78
C MET A 35 2.61 -5.32 0.40
N ALA A 36 2.90 -5.20 -0.88
CA ALA A 36 4.08 -4.45 -1.35
C ALA A 36 3.78 -3.69 -2.65
N ASP A 37 4.62 -2.69 -2.93
CA ASP A 37 4.49 -1.87 -4.13
C ASP A 37 4.67 -2.69 -5.42
N ARG A 38 3.99 -2.22 -6.48
CA ARG A 38 4.11 -2.85 -7.79
C ARG A 38 5.56 -2.79 -8.27
N GLY A 39 6.09 -3.93 -8.67
CA GLY A 39 7.46 -4.08 -9.15
C GLY A 39 8.45 -4.43 -8.04
N PHE A 40 8.01 -4.52 -6.78
CA PHE A 40 8.86 -4.98 -5.69
C PHE A 40 9.12 -6.50 -5.79
N PRO A 41 10.37 -6.95 -6.02
CA PRO A 41 10.68 -8.32 -6.42
C PRO A 41 10.85 -9.27 -5.23
N ILE A 42 9.79 -9.46 -4.43
CA ILE A 42 9.77 -10.29 -3.20
C ILE A 42 8.90 -11.55 -3.29
N LYS A 43 8.28 -11.80 -4.45
CA LYS A 43 7.29 -12.88 -4.61
C LYS A 43 7.88 -14.26 -4.28
N GLU A 44 9.11 -14.52 -4.68
CA GLU A 44 9.77 -15.82 -4.49
C GLU A 44 10.04 -16.10 -3.01
N GLU A 45 10.53 -15.10 -2.30
CA GLU A 45 10.83 -15.14 -0.87
C GLU A 45 9.58 -15.41 -0.03
N LEU A 46 8.45 -14.78 -0.40
CA LEU A 46 7.16 -15.02 0.25
C LEU A 46 6.62 -16.42 -0.04
N LEU A 47 6.76 -16.91 -1.28
CA LEU A 47 6.34 -18.26 -1.65
C LEU A 47 7.10 -19.33 -0.85
N LEU A 48 8.40 -19.14 -0.61
CA LEU A 48 9.19 -20.05 0.24
C LEU A 48 8.69 -20.12 1.69
N ARG A 49 7.97 -19.10 2.15
CA ARG A 49 7.33 -19.03 3.48
C ARG A 49 5.83 -19.36 3.46
N ARG A 50 5.28 -19.76 2.31
CA ARG A 50 3.83 -19.96 2.10
C ARG A 50 3.01 -18.70 2.39
N ALA A 51 3.62 -17.53 2.29
CA ALA A 51 2.95 -16.23 2.36
C ALA A 51 2.51 -15.79 0.96
N ARG A 52 1.51 -14.91 0.90
CA ARG A 52 0.93 -14.38 -0.34
C ARG A 52 1.31 -12.92 -0.50
N LEU A 53 1.63 -12.53 -1.73
CA LEU A 53 1.87 -11.13 -2.10
C LEU A 53 0.58 -10.47 -2.58
N ALA A 54 0.15 -9.42 -1.91
CA ALA A 54 -0.87 -8.50 -2.39
C ALA A 54 -0.21 -7.27 -3.00
N ILE A 55 -0.54 -6.96 -4.26
CA ILE A 55 -0.15 -5.68 -4.87
C ILE A 55 -1.38 -4.79 -4.81
N PRO A 56 -1.35 -3.69 -4.04
CA PRO A 56 -2.50 -2.81 -3.94
C PRO A 56 -2.77 -2.17 -5.30
N PRO A 57 -4.06 -2.03 -5.68
CA PRO A 57 -4.43 -1.46 -6.96
C PRO A 57 -4.10 0.03 -6.97
N LEU A 58 -3.15 0.43 -7.83
CA LEU A 58 -2.82 1.84 -8.09
C LEU A 58 -4.06 2.68 -8.47
N HIS A 59 -5.11 2.02 -8.98
CA HIS A 59 -6.36 2.64 -9.40
C HIS A 59 -7.22 3.19 -8.25
N ALA A 60 -6.94 2.87 -6.98
CA ALA A 60 -7.66 3.47 -5.86
C ALA A 60 -7.51 5.01 -5.85
N ILE A 61 -6.32 5.52 -6.18
CA ILE A 61 -6.08 6.97 -6.34
C ILE A 61 -6.79 7.51 -7.58
N ASN A 62 -6.86 6.74 -8.67
CA ASN A 62 -7.64 7.15 -9.84
C ASN A 62 -9.14 7.21 -9.55
N ARG A 63 -9.66 6.43 -8.60
CA ARG A 63 -11.05 6.59 -8.14
C ARG A 63 -11.28 7.92 -7.44
N LEU A 64 -10.29 8.46 -6.72
CA LEU A 64 -10.40 9.81 -6.14
C LEU A 64 -10.63 10.86 -7.23
N LYS A 65 -10.03 10.68 -8.42
CA LYS A 65 -10.24 11.57 -9.58
C LYS A 65 -11.65 11.49 -10.19
N LEU A 66 -12.47 10.50 -9.82
CA LEU A 66 -13.86 10.42 -10.27
C LEU A 66 -14.76 11.43 -9.54
N PHE A 67 -14.34 11.90 -8.36
CA PHE A 67 -15.17 12.79 -7.55
C PHE A 67 -15.08 14.21 -8.09
N LYS A 68 -16.23 14.71 -8.57
CA LYS A 68 -16.36 16.04 -9.17
C LYS A 68 -15.92 17.16 -8.23
N SER A 69 -16.11 16.97 -6.92
CA SER A 69 -15.66 17.89 -5.87
C SER A 69 -14.15 18.15 -5.85
N LEU A 70 -13.33 17.25 -6.40
CA LEU A 70 -11.87 17.40 -6.52
C LEU A 70 -11.44 17.89 -7.92
N LYS A 71 -12.35 17.97 -8.89
CA LYS A 71 -12.07 18.47 -10.25
C LYS A 71 -12.24 19.98 -10.39
N GLU A 72 -13.09 20.57 -9.58
CA GLU A 72 -13.30 22.02 -9.55
C GLU A 72 -12.39 22.67 -8.50
N THR A 73 -11.91 23.88 -8.77
CA THR A 73 -10.99 24.62 -7.89
C THR A 73 -11.64 24.81 -6.52
N LEU A 74 -11.15 24.12 -5.50
CA LEU A 74 -11.66 24.27 -4.15
C LEU A 74 -11.28 25.68 -3.62
N PRO A 75 -12.24 26.47 -3.12
CA PRO A 75 -11.92 27.75 -2.52
C PRO A 75 -11.02 27.58 -1.29
N ILE A 76 -10.08 28.51 -1.10
CA ILE A 76 -9.11 28.52 0.02
C ILE A 76 -9.79 28.43 1.40
N THR A 77 -11.06 28.81 1.51
CA THR A 77 -11.86 28.67 2.73
C THR A 77 -12.12 27.23 3.16
N LEU A 78 -11.96 26.24 2.27
CA LEU A 78 -12.17 24.81 2.56
C LEU A 78 -10.88 24.05 2.94
N LEU A 79 -9.72 24.73 2.96
CA LEU A 79 -8.44 24.15 3.41
C LEU A 79 -8.52 23.45 4.78
N PRO A 80 -9.25 23.96 5.80
CA PRO A 80 -9.31 23.28 7.10
C PRO A 80 -10.09 21.97 7.11
N ILE A 81 -10.97 21.76 6.12
CA ILE A 81 -11.91 20.63 6.05
C ILE A 81 -11.51 19.65 4.94
N ILE A 82 -10.49 19.99 4.16
CA ILE A 82 -10.07 19.20 2.99
C ILE A 82 -9.63 17.79 3.38
N ASP A 83 -8.97 17.63 4.52
CA ASP A 83 -8.49 16.34 5.01
C ASP A 83 -9.66 15.40 5.31
N ASP A 84 -10.72 15.90 5.95
CA ASP A 84 -11.94 15.14 6.22
C ASP A 84 -12.68 14.76 4.92
N ILE A 85 -12.71 15.67 3.95
CA ILE A 85 -13.32 15.42 2.64
C ILE A 85 -12.55 14.33 1.90
N ILE A 86 -11.21 14.43 1.83
CA ILE A 86 -10.35 13.44 1.18
C ILE A 86 -10.48 12.09 1.87
N ASN A 87 -10.50 12.04 3.20
CA ASN A 87 -10.66 10.80 3.96
C ASN A 87 -12.01 10.12 3.70
N LYS A 88 -13.11 10.88 3.67
CA LYS A 88 -14.43 10.33 3.32
C LYS A 88 -14.50 9.84 1.88
N ILE A 89 -13.93 10.59 0.94
CA ILE A 89 -13.86 10.19 -0.46
C ILE A 89 -13.01 8.91 -0.62
N ALA A 90 -11.87 8.83 0.07
CA ALA A 90 -11.01 7.64 0.07
C ALA A 90 -11.73 6.42 0.68
N ALA A 91 -12.47 6.61 1.78
CA ALA A 91 -13.30 5.54 2.35
C ALA A 91 -14.37 5.07 1.36
N LEU A 92 -15.06 5.98 0.67
CA LEU A 92 -16.03 5.64 -0.37
C LEU A 92 -15.38 4.88 -1.54
N CYS A 93 -14.17 5.26 -1.97
CA CYS A 93 -13.40 4.54 -2.99
C CYS A 93 -13.09 3.08 -2.61
N ASN A 94 -12.90 2.81 -1.31
CA ASN A 94 -12.64 1.48 -0.76
C ASN A 94 -13.92 0.63 -0.62
N LEU A 95 -15.11 1.26 -0.58
CA LEU A 95 -16.41 0.56 -0.55
C LEU A 95 -16.93 0.17 -1.94
N LEU A 96 -16.40 0.80 -2.99
CA LEU A 96 -16.68 0.42 -4.38
C LEU A 96 -16.08 -0.97 -4.68
N PRO A 97 -16.64 -1.74 -5.64
CA PRO A 97 -16.24 -3.13 -5.90
C PRO A 97 -14.72 -3.29 -6.02
N PRO A 98 -14.17 -4.41 -5.52
CA PRO A 98 -12.73 -4.62 -5.42
C PRO A 98 -12.08 -4.44 -6.80
N LEU A 99 -11.02 -3.64 -6.83
CA LEU A 99 -10.26 -3.34 -8.05
C LEU A 99 -9.38 -4.51 -8.51
N VAL A 100 -9.28 -5.56 -7.69
CA VAL A 100 -8.48 -6.75 -7.92
C VAL A 100 -9.37 -7.97 -7.72
N SER A 101 -9.56 -8.75 -8.78
CA SER A 101 -10.05 -10.12 -8.71
C SER A 101 -8.90 -11.01 -8.24
N TYR A 102 -9.07 -11.67 -7.11
CA TYR A 102 -8.17 -12.77 -6.72
C TYR A 102 -8.61 -14.01 -7.51
N GLU A 103 -7.99 -14.23 -8.67
CA GLU A 103 -7.94 -15.56 -9.33
C GLU A 103 -6.70 -16.31 -8.83
#